data_AF-A0AAD4EVZ4-F1
#
_entry.id   AF-A0AAD4EVZ4-F1
#
_cell.length_a   1.000
_cell.length_b   1.000
_cell.length_c   1.000
_cell.angle_alpha   90.00
_cell.angle_beta   90.00
_cell.angle_gamma   90.00
#
_symmetry.space_group_name_H-M   'P 1'
#
loop_
_entity.id
_entity.type
_entity.pdbx_description
1 polymer ?
#
loop_
_entity_poly.entity_id
_entity_poly.type
_entity_poly.pdbx_seq_one_letter_code
_entity_poly.pdbx_strand_id
1 'polypeptide(L)'
;MPRPNLISIFNKFPKELFRVNNGPSVRLRTQRPHKYQHDVVPHNGLVLPKALDPASYSAPNGASMRPNSKYQQSLVRWGFYGDDVIVYAVAEELDTKITRFFRTNAKLFTKAQWIKAYPKATEKSYF
;
A
#
# COMPACT_ATOMS: atom_id res chain seq x y z
N MET A 1 -24.94 -16.37 -0.17
CA MET A 1 -23.52 -16.33 0.26
C MET A 1 -23.18 -14.90 0.68
N PRO A 2 -22.85 -14.63 1.96
CA PRO A 2 -22.32 -13.33 2.33
C PRO A 2 -20.99 -13.08 1.58
N ARG A 3 -20.80 -11.87 1.03
CA ARG A 3 -19.54 -11.53 0.36
C ARG A 3 -18.42 -11.53 1.41
N PRO A 4 -17.25 -12.14 1.12
CA PRO A 4 -16.08 -11.95 1.98
C PRO A 4 -15.85 -10.46 2.14
N ASN A 5 -15.71 -10.01 3.39
CA ASN A 5 -15.35 -8.62 3.66
C ASN A 5 -13.91 -8.44 3.14
N LEU A 6 -13.73 -8.01 1.89
CA LEU A 6 -12.41 -7.96 1.25
C LEU A 6 -11.44 -7.04 2.01
N ILE A 7 -11.97 -6.08 2.78
CA ILE A 7 -11.21 -5.21 3.69
C ILE A 7 -10.57 -6.01 4.84
N SER A 8 -11.07 -7.20 5.18
CA SER A 8 -10.55 -8.01 6.29
C SER A 8 -9.47 -9.02 5.88
N ILE A 9 -9.10 -9.15 4.60
CA ILE A 9 -8.13 -10.15 4.17
C ILE A 9 -6.70 -9.75 4.56
N PHE A 10 -6.39 -8.44 4.60
CA PHE A 10 -5.09 -7.91 5.03
C PHE A 10 -5.30 -6.73 5.99
N ASN A 11 -5.52 -7.02 7.27
CA ASN A 11 -5.79 -6.02 8.33
C ASN A 11 -4.74 -6.02 9.46
N LYS A 12 -3.67 -6.78 9.27
CA LYS A 12 -2.49 -6.79 10.11
C LYS A 12 -1.25 -6.93 9.23
N PHE A 13 -0.30 -6.01 9.32
CA PHE A 13 1.09 -6.32 8.96
C PHE A 13 1.65 -7.29 10.01
N PRO A 14 2.14 -8.49 9.65
CA PRO A 14 2.59 -9.48 10.63
C PRO A 14 3.95 -9.13 11.27
N LYS A 15 4.55 -7.99 10.90
CA LYS A 15 5.88 -7.52 11.33
C LYS A 15 6.09 -6.06 10.91
N GLU A 16 7.03 -5.38 11.57
CA GLU A 16 7.51 -4.06 11.14
C GLU A 16 8.12 -4.12 9.73
N LEU A 17 7.79 -3.13 8.90
CA LEU A 17 8.22 -3.05 7.52
C LEU A 17 8.94 -1.74 7.22
N PHE A 18 9.92 -1.82 6.32
CA PHE A 18 10.81 -0.74 5.97
C PHE A 18 10.75 -0.46 4.47
N ARG A 19 10.65 0.82 4.09
CA ARG A 19 10.83 1.28 2.71
C ARG A 19 12.12 2.07 2.62
N VAL A 20 12.97 1.72 1.65
CA VAL A 20 14.15 2.53 1.30
C VAL A 20 13.78 3.45 0.14
N ASN A 21 14.16 4.73 0.24
CA ASN A 21 13.86 5.74 -0.77
C ASN A 21 15.06 6.68 -0.95
N ASN A 22 15.34 7.07 -2.19
CA ASN A 22 16.31 8.12 -2.48
C ASN A 22 15.59 9.48 -2.40
N GLY A 23 15.90 10.26 -1.38
CA GLY A 23 15.22 11.52 -1.06
C GLY A 23 13.87 11.36 -0.35
N PRO A 24 13.22 12.48 0.02
CA PRO A 24 12.06 12.47 0.92
C PRO A 24 10.71 12.18 0.23
N SER A 25 10.63 12.23 -1.10
CA SER A 25 9.35 12.01 -1.79
C SER A 25 9.08 10.52 -2.02
N VAL A 26 8.09 10.00 -1.30
CA VAL A 26 7.59 8.62 -1.43
C VAL A 26 6.67 8.52 -2.64
N ARG A 27 7.24 8.25 -3.83
CA ARG A 27 6.47 8.04 -5.09
C ARG A 27 6.59 6.60 -5.58
N LEU A 28 5.52 6.07 -6.16
CA LEU A 28 5.58 4.78 -6.87
C LEU A 28 6.10 5.00 -8.28
N ARG A 29 7.07 4.18 -8.71
CA ARG A 29 7.63 4.20 -10.06
C ARG A 29 6.82 3.26 -10.96
N THR A 30 6.21 3.82 -11.99
CA THR A 30 5.57 3.04 -13.05
C THR A 30 6.62 2.39 -13.94
N GLN A 31 6.39 1.15 -14.37
CA GLN A 31 7.22 0.49 -15.38
C GLN A 31 7.28 1.34 -16.65
N ARG A 32 8.48 1.48 -17.22
CA ARG A 32 8.74 2.19 -18.47
C ARG A 32 9.62 1.34 -19.39
N PRO A 33 9.47 1.47 -20.72
CA PRO A 33 10.44 0.90 -21.65
C PRO A 33 11.87 1.29 -21.26
N HIS A 34 12.80 0.34 -21.34
CA HIS A 34 14.23 0.51 -21.02
C HIS A 34 14.59 0.82 -19.56
N LYS A 35 13.63 0.81 -18.62
CA LYS A 35 13.92 0.98 -17.19
C LYS A 35 13.58 -0.28 -16.40
N TYR A 36 14.62 -0.98 -15.95
CA TYR A 36 14.46 -2.21 -15.16
C TYR A 36 13.82 -1.95 -13.79
N GLN A 37 14.11 -0.81 -13.18
CA GLN A 37 13.62 -0.46 -11.84
C GLN A 37 12.24 0.19 -11.88
N HIS A 38 11.27 -0.46 -11.25
CA HIS A 38 9.89 0.00 -11.12
C HIS A 38 9.28 -0.54 -9.82
N ASP A 39 8.13 0.00 -9.43
CA ASP A 39 7.35 -0.42 -8.26
C ASP A 39 5.99 -1.01 -8.67
N VAL A 40 5.40 -0.52 -9.77
CA VAL A 40 4.11 -0.98 -10.28
C VAL A 40 4.12 -1.16 -11.80
N VAL A 41 3.36 -2.14 -12.26
CA VAL A 41 3.10 -2.37 -13.69
C VAL A 41 1.63 -2.01 -13.97
N PRO A 42 1.36 -0.92 -14.70
CA PRO A 42 0.00 -0.53 -15.02
C PRO A 42 -0.59 -1.46 -16.09
N HIS A 43 -1.90 -1.66 -16.03
CA HIS A 43 -2.70 -2.33 -17.04
C HIS A 43 -3.92 -1.46 -17.33
N ASN A 44 -4.05 -0.98 -18.57
CA ASN A 44 -5.11 -0.04 -18.98
C ASN A 44 -5.22 1.20 -18.08
N GLY A 45 -4.09 1.79 -17.70
CA GLY A 45 -4.03 2.97 -16.84
C GLY A 45 -4.29 2.70 -15.34
N LEU A 46 -4.56 1.45 -14.96
CA LEU A 46 -4.83 1.05 -13.58
C LEU A 46 -3.71 0.17 -13.01
N VAL A 47 -3.56 0.13 -11.69
CA VAL A 47 -2.68 -0.83 -11.00
C VAL A 47 -3.54 -1.98 -10.48
N LEU A 48 -3.24 -3.20 -10.92
CA LEU A 48 -3.96 -4.39 -10.49
C LEU A 48 -3.44 -4.89 -9.12
N PRO A 49 -4.30 -5.41 -8.23
CA PRO A 49 -3.87 -6.05 -6.99
C PRO A 49 -3.33 -7.45 -7.29
N LYS A 50 -2.14 -7.56 -7.88
CA LYS A 50 -1.50 -8.84 -8.28
C LYS A 50 -1.07 -9.73 -7.10
N ALA A 51 -1.23 -9.27 -5.86
CA ALA A 51 -0.88 -10.03 -4.64
C ALA A 51 -2.01 -10.94 -4.12
N LEU A 52 -3.15 -11.02 -4.81
CA LEU A 52 -4.32 -11.79 -4.33
C LEU A 52 -4.18 -13.30 -4.55
N ASP A 53 -3.38 -13.74 -5.52
CA ASP A 53 -3.08 -15.13 -5.77
C ASP A 53 -1.55 -15.35 -5.74
N PRO A 54 -1.02 -16.11 -4.76
CA PRO A 54 0.41 -16.39 -4.66
C PRO A 54 1.01 -17.06 -5.89
N ALA A 55 0.22 -17.87 -6.63
CA ALA A 55 0.71 -18.60 -7.80
C ALA A 55 0.98 -17.68 -9.01
N SER A 56 0.30 -16.53 -9.08
CA SER A 56 0.43 -15.54 -10.15
C SER A 56 1.20 -14.29 -9.73
N TYR A 57 1.67 -14.22 -8.49
CA TYR A 57 2.44 -13.06 -8.01
C TYR A 57 3.84 -13.01 -8.61
N SER A 58 4.11 -11.93 -9.36
CA SER A 58 5.46 -11.55 -9.78
C SER A 58 5.75 -10.13 -9.28
N ALA A 59 6.79 -10.00 -8.45
CA ALA A 59 7.21 -8.71 -7.92
C ALA A 59 7.76 -7.81 -9.04
N PRO A 60 7.63 -6.47 -8.95
CA PRO A 60 7.05 -5.68 -7.85
C PRO A 60 5.56 -5.33 -8.08
N ASN A 61 4.80 -5.16 -6.99
CA ASN A 61 3.39 -4.77 -7.05
C ASN A 61 3.00 -3.73 -5.98
N GLY A 62 3.74 -2.64 -5.92
CA GLY A 62 3.51 -1.54 -4.99
C GLY A 62 4.79 -1.02 -4.34
N ALA A 63 4.62 -0.24 -3.27
CA ALA A 63 5.75 0.26 -2.49
C ALA A 63 6.57 -0.92 -1.97
N SER A 64 7.84 -0.96 -2.32
CA SER A 64 8.74 -2.05 -1.94
C SER A 64 9.09 -1.98 -0.46
N MET A 65 8.19 -2.50 0.38
CA MET A 65 8.33 -2.58 1.83
C MET A 65 8.82 -3.98 2.23
N ARG A 66 9.81 -4.05 3.12
CA ARG A 66 10.43 -5.31 3.54
C ARG A 66 10.59 -5.36 5.05
N PRO A 67 10.51 -6.52 5.69
CA PRO A 67 10.95 -6.64 7.08
C PRO A 67 12.45 -6.37 7.20
N ASN A 68 12.90 -6.13 8.43
CA ASN A 68 14.32 -6.07 8.77
C ASN A 68 14.98 -7.45 8.59
N SER A 69 15.28 -7.78 7.34
CA SER A 69 15.88 -9.03 6.88
C SER A 69 17.33 -8.80 6.48
N LYS A 70 18.11 -9.89 6.34
CA LYS A 70 19.50 -9.79 5.81
C LYS A 70 19.55 -9.03 4.48
N TYR A 71 18.56 -9.25 3.61
CA TYR A 71 18.44 -8.54 2.33
C TYR A 71 18.10 -7.05 2.49
N GLN A 72 17.20 -6.70 3.41
CA GLN A 72 16.91 -5.29 3.70
C GLN A 72 18.16 -4.57 4.27
N GLN A 73 18.89 -5.23 5.18
CA GLN A 73 20.16 -4.72 5.71
C GLN A 73 21.21 -4.56 4.61
N SER A 74 21.32 -5.51 3.67
CA SER A 74 22.28 -5.38 2.56
C SER A 74 21.91 -4.26 1.60
N LEU A 75 20.62 -4.05 1.33
CA LEU A 75 20.16 -2.94 0.49
C LEU A 75 20.56 -1.60 1.12
N VAL A 76 20.27 -1.39 2.40
CA VAL A 76 20.59 -0.13 3.10
C VAL A 76 22.10 0.09 3.19
N ARG A 77 22.88 -0.96 3.47
CA ARG A 77 24.34 -0.82 3.67
C ARG A 77 25.14 -0.73 2.37
N TRP A 78 24.69 -1.42 1.32
CA TRP A 78 25.52 -1.66 0.14
C TRP A 78 24.80 -1.44 -1.19
N GLY A 79 23.47 -1.54 -1.21
CA GLY A 79 22.68 -1.46 -2.44
C GLY A 79 22.30 -0.05 -2.85
N PHE A 80 22.22 0.88 -1.91
CA PHE A 80 21.98 2.29 -2.15
C PHE A 80 23.25 3.09 -1.81
N TYR A 81 23.58 4.05 -2.67
CA TYR A 81 24.78 4.90 -2.54
C TYR A 81 24.35 6.34 -2.27
N GLY A 82 25.17 7.06 -1.48
CA GLY A 82 24.96 8.47 -1.13
C GLY A 82 24.25 8.67 0.21
N ASP A 83 24.31 9.90 0.73
CA ASP A 83 23.81 10.25 2.06
C ASP A 83 22.30 10.61 2.08
N ASP A 84 21.68 10.69 0.90
CA ASP A 84 20.25 11.02 0.73
C ASP A 84 19.31 9.81 0.88
N VAL A 85 19.83 8.68 1.36
CA VAL A 85 19.05 7.44 1.54
C VAL A 85 18.22 7.56 2.81
N ILE A 86 16.90 7.58 2.65
CA ILE A 86 15.94 7.62 3.76
C ILE A 86 15.29 6.25 3.92
N VAL A 87 15.30 5.73 5.15
CA VAL A 87 14.61 4.50 5.52
C VAL A 87 13.40 4.84 6.37
N TYR A 88 12.20 4.62 5.80
CA TYR A 88 10.94 4.76 6.52
C TYR A 88 10.60 3.44 7.20
N ALA A 89 10.40 3.47 8.52
CA ALA A 89 9.88 2.34 9.30
C ALA A 89 8.38 2.51 9.53
N VAL A 90 7.60 1.46 9.25
CA VAL A 90 6.17 1.41 9.53
C VAL A 90 5.95 0.38 10.63
N ALA A 91 5.64 0.89 11.82
CA ALA A 91 5.41 0.08 13.01
C ALA A 91 4.27 -0.92 12.79
N GLU A 92 4.46 -2.15 13.25
CA GLU A 92 3.42 -3.20 13.24
C GLU A 92 2.11 -2.71 13.86
N GLU A 93 2.21 -1.90 14.92
CA GLU A 93 1.05 -1.35 15.63
C GLU A 93 0.28 -0.26 14.85
N LEU A 94 0.86 0.37 13.82
CA LEU A 94 0.18 1.41 13.05
C LEU A 94 -1.08 0.86 12.40
N ASP A 95 -1.01 -0.34 11.84
CA ASP A 95 -2.15 -0.99 11.18
C ASP A 95 -3.26 -1.35 12.18
N THR A 96 -2.85 -1.77 13.38
CA THR A 96 -3.78 -1.98 14.50
C THR A 96 -4.45 -0.67 14.90
N LYS A 97 -3.70 0.43 14.96
CA LYS A 97 -4.21 1.77 15.31
C LYS A 97 -5.18 2.30 14.24
N ILE A 98 -4.87 2.15 12.95
CA ILE A 98 -5.75 2.55 11.84
C ILE A 98 -7.01 1.69 11.82
N THR A 99 -6.88 0.38 11.92
CA THR A 99 -8.04 -0.53 11.95
C THR A 99 -8.93 -0.26 13.14
N ARG A 100 -8.34 -0.04 14.33
CA ARG A 100 -9.09 0.35 15.54
C ARG A 100 -9.79 1.68 15.32
N PHE A 101 -9.09 2.68 14.77
CA PHE A 101 -9.68 3.99 14.47
C PHE A 101 -10.93 3.86 13.59
N PHE A 102 -10.86 3.13 12.47
CA PHE A 102 -12.01 2.92 11.60
C PHE A 102 -13.13 2.13 12.28
N ARG A 103 -12.81 1.04 12.99
CA ARG A 103 -13.83 0.25 13.69
C ARG A 103 -14.57 1.05 14.76
N THR A 104 -13.88 1.94 15.45
CA THR A 104 -14.46 2.71 16.55
C THR A 104 -15.15 3.99 16.08
N ASN A 105 -14.65 4.63 15.01
CA ASN A 105 -15.09 5.98 14.64
C ASN A 105 -15.83 6.05 13.30
N ALA A 106 -15.72 5.05 12.43
CA ALA A 106 -16.39 5.09 11.13
C ALA A 106 -17.84 4.60 11.23
N LYS A 107 -18.75 5.31 10.56
CA LYS A 107 -20.11 4.81 10.33
C LYS A 107 -20.10 3.85 9.15
N LEU A 108 -20.41 2.59 9.41
CA LEU A 108 -20.54 1.58 8.37
C LEU A 108 -21.89 1.73 7.65
N PHE A 109 -21.84 1.85 6.34
CA PHE A 109 -23.03 1.83 5.49
C PHE A 109 -22.92 0.70 4.46
N THR A 110 -24.02 0.00 4.20
CA THR A 110 -24.18 -0.69 2.91
C THR A 110 -24.37 0.34 1.80
N LYS A 111 -24.15 -0.04 0.54
CA LYS A 111 -24.39 0.86 -0.61
C LYS A 111 -25.79 1.49 -0.58
N ALA A 112 -26.82 0.69 -0.28
CA ALA A 112 -28.20 1.18 -0.19
C ALA A 112 -28.40 2.16 0.98
N GLN A 113 -27.83 1.86 2.16
CA GLN A 113 -27.89 2.75 3.31
C GLN A 113 -27.14 4.07 3.05
N TRP A 114 -26.00 4.01 2.36
CA TRP A 114 -25.21 5.20 2.03
C TRP A 114 -25.96 6.09 1.03
N ILE A 115 -26.52 5.52 -0.05
CA ILE A 115 -27.32 6.28 -1.03
C ILE A 115 -28.54 6.91 -0.36
N LYS A 116 -29.21 6.19 0.55
CA LYS A 116 -30.33 6.73 1.30
C LYS A 116 -29.91 7.87 2.24
N ALA A 117 -28.76 7.73 2.92
CA ALA A 117 -28.26 8.72 3.86
C ALA A 117 -27.70 9.97 3.16
N TYR A 118 -27.11 9.80 1.96
CA TYR A 118 -26.48 10.86 1.18
C TYR A 118 -26.99 10.82 -0.28
N PRO A 119 -28.25 11.21 -0.53
CA PRO A 119 -28.87 11.07 -1.85
C PRO A 119 -28.32 12.03 -2.90
N LYS A 120 -27.59 13.07 -2.48
CA LYS A 120 -26.93 14.04 -3.35
C LYS A 120 -25.58 14.45 -2.75
N ALA A 121 -24.65 14.85 -3.61
CA ALA A 121 -23.35 15.34 -3.18
C ALA A 121 -23.51 16.57 -2.28
N THR A 122 -22.76 16.61 -1.19
CA THR A 122 -22.80 17.69 -0.20
C THR A 122 -21.61 18.65 -0.32
N GLU A 123 -20.61 18.31 -1.13
CA GLU A 123 -19.37 19.06 -1.30
C GLU A 123 -19.00 19.19 -2.78
N LYS A 124 -18.18 20.20 -3.12
CA LYS A 124 -17.64 20.40 -4.47
C LYS A 124 -16.33 19.62 -4.62
N SER A 125 -16.19 18.88 -5.73
CA SER A 125 -14.88 18.34 -6.12
C SER A 125 -14.05 19.47 -6.74
N TYR A 126 -12.78 19.57 -6.33
CA TYR A 126 -11.77 20.42 -6.96
C TYR A 126 -10.77 19.62 -7.80
N PHE A 127 -11.04 18.33 -7.99
CA PHE A 127 -10.35 17.43 -8.90
C PHE A 127 -11.24 17.15 -10.11
#